data_AF-A0A948SA98-F1
#
_entry.id   AF-A0A948SA98-F1
#
_cell.length_a   1.000
_cell.length_b   1.000
_cell.length_c   1.000
_cell.angle_alpha   90.00
_cell.angle_beta   90.00
_cell.angle_gamma   90.00
#
_symmetry.space_group_name_H-M   'P 1'
#
loop_
_entity.id
_entity.type
_entity.pdbx_description
1 polymer ?
#
loop_
_entity_poly.entity_id
_entity_poly.type
_entity_poly.pdbx_seq_one_letter_code
_entity_poly.pdbx_strand_id
1 'polypeptide(L)'
;MKSQPVLVGAFEAKTKLGNLLERVGRGASFIITKHDQPVARLTAYRDDKVVRRKSVVAEMRELRKKYKLGGLSIRELRDEGRA
;
A
#
# COMPACT_ATOMS: atom_id res chain seq x y z
N MET A 1 6.45 -15.51 0.15
CA MET A 1 6.71 -16.08 1.49
C MET A 1 6.43 -14.99 2.51
N LYS A 2 5.41 -15.16 3.36
CA LYS A 2 5.03 -14.15 4.36
C LYS A 2 6.00 -14.30 5.54
N SER A 3 7.08 -13.53 5.55
CA SER A 3 7.96 -13.43 6.71
C SER A 3 7.13 -12.87 7.88
N GLN A 4 6.87 -13.69 8.90
CA GLN A 4 6.21 -13.22 10.12
C GLN A 4 7.06 -12.09 10.72
N PRO A 5 6.46 -10.95 11.10
CA PRO A 5 7.21 -9.84 11.64
C PRO A 5 7.80 -10.22 13.01
N VAL A 6 9.11 -10.16 13.12
CA VAL A 6 9.83 -10.45 14.37
C VAL A 6 9.72 -9.25 15.30
N LEU A 7 9.40 -9.51 16.58
CA LEU A 7 9.30 -8.48 17.61
C LEU A 7 10.70 -8.09 18.12
N VAL A 8 10.95 -6.78 18.21
CA VAL A 8 12.22 -6.22 18.67
C VAL A 8 11.91 -5.09 19.66
N GLY A 9 12.52 -5.10 20.83
CA GLY A 9 12.36 -4.00 21.80
C GLY A 9 12.98 -2.69 21.31
N ALA A 10 12.45 -1.56 21.73
CA ALA A 10 12.90 -0.22 21.32
C ALA A 10 14.38 0.03 21.67
N PHE A 11 14.83 -0.52 22.80
CA PHE A 11 16.23 -0.46 23.21
C PHE A 11 17.13 -1.28 22.28
N GLU A 12 16.71 -2.51 21.93
CA GLU A 12 17.45 -3.34 20.98
C GLU A 12 17.47 -2.70 19.59
N ALA A 13 16.35 -2.13 19.15
CA ALA A 13 16.22 -1.47 17.86
C ALA A 13 17.15 -0.25 17.74
N LYS A 14 17.27 0.57 18.81
CA LYS A 14 18.19 1.71 18.86
C LYS A 14 19.66 1.26 18.74
N THR A 15 20.04 0.19 19.42
CA THR A 15 21.44 -0.29 19.48
C THR A 15 21.83 -1.05 18.21
N LYS A 16 20.93 -1.81 17.61
CA LYS A 16 21.20 -2.69 16.44
C LYS A 16 20.61 -2.15 15.13
N LEU A 17 20.33 -0.86 15.03
CA LEU A 17 19.60 -0.28 13.89
C LEU A 17 20.25 -0.63 12.53
N GLY A 18 21.57 -0.50 12.40
CA GLY A 18 22.28 -0.82 11.16
C GLY A 18 22.06 -2.27 10.70
N ASN A 19 22.19 -3.23 11.61
CA ASN A 19 21.96 -4.66 11.32
C ASN A 19 20.48 -4.94 10.96
N LEU A 20 19.55 -4.22 11.60
CA LEU A 20 18.13 -4.36 11.27
C LEU A 20 17.83 -3.82 9.86
N LEU A 21 18.43 -2.70 9.47
CA LEU A 21 18.30 -2.14 8.12
C LEU A 21 18.84 -3.09 7.04
N GLU A 22 20.01 -3.71 7.26
CA GLU A 22 20.57 -4.72 6.36
C GLU A 22 19.62 -5.90 6.14
N ARG A 23 19.05 -6.43 7.24
CA ARG A 23 18.09 -7.54 7.19
C ARG A 23 16.79 -7.12 6.49
N VAL A 24 16.33 -5.90 6.75
CA VAL A 24 15.16 -5.32 6.09
C VAL A 24 15.38 -5.15 4.59
N GLY A 25 16.56 -4.71 4.17
CA GLY A 25 16.95 -4.64 2.75
C GLY A 25 16.90 -6.00 2.05
N ARG A 26 17.18 -7.08 2.77
CA ARG A 26 17.06 -8.48 2.29
C ARG A 26 15.62 -9.02 2.34
N GLY A 27 14.64 -8.22 2.72
CA GLY A 27 13.22 -8.59 2.75
C GLY A 27 12.69 -9.02 4.13
N ALA A 28 13.42 -8.77 5.21
CA ALA A 28 12.90 -8.94 6.56
C ALA A 28 11.91 -7.82 6.94
N SER A 29 11.10 -8.07 7.97
CA SER A 29 10.21 -7.08 8.57
C SER A 29 10.17 -7.28 10.08
N PHE A 30 10.19 -6.17 10.82
CA PHE A 30 10.26 -6.17 12.28
C PHE A 30 9.17 -5.29 12.88
N ILE A 31 8.63 -5.68 14.03
CA ILE A 31 7.78 -4.83 14.87
C ILE A 31 8.61 -4.34 16.05
N ILE A 32 8.68 -3.03 16.22
CA ILE A 32 9.38 -2.39 17.33
C ILE A 32 8.39 -2.21 18.47
N THR A 33 8.70 -2.76 19.64
CA THR A 33 7.91 -2.62 20.87
C THR A 33 8.56 -1.66 21.87
N LYS A 34 7.79 -0.87 22.60
CA LYS A 34 8.26 -0.05 23.73
C LYS A 34 7.49 -0.46 24.96
N HIS A 35 8.18 -0.93 26.01
CA HIS A 35 7.56 -1.54 27.20
C HIS A 35 6.53 -2.62 26.82
N ASP A 36 6.96 -3.57 25.98
CA ASP A 36 6.14 -4.69 25.46
C ASP A 36 5.00 -4.28 24.50
N GLN A 37 4.70 -3.00 24.34
CA GLN A 37 3.67 -2.53 23.41
C GLN A 37 4.22 -2.27 22.01
N PRO A 38 3.62 -2.83 20.94
CA PRO A 38 4.04 -2.55 19.56
C PRO A 38 3.78 -1.09 19.18
N VAL A 39 4.84 -0.35 18.83
CA VAL A 39 4.77 1.10 18.52
C VAL A 39 5.13 1.43 17.08
N ALA A 40 5.96 0.62 16.42
CA ALA A 40 6.38 0.88 15.05
C ALA A 40 6.66 -0.41 14.28
N ARG A 41 6.76 -0.30 12.95
CA ARG A 41 7.14 -1.39 12.06
C ARG A 41 8.28 -0.94 11.15
N LEU A 42 9.35 -1.73 11.11
CA LEU A 42 10.46 -1.54 10.18
C LEU A 42 10.32 -2.54 9.04
N THR A 43 10.19 -2.03 7.81
CA THR A 43 10.01 -2.82 6.59
C THR A 43 10.82 -2.21 5.45
N ALA A 44 11.08 -3.00 4.41
CA ALA A 44 11.81 -2.52 3.25
C ALA A 44 11.06 -1.35 2.62
N TYR A 45 11.79 -0.29 2.28
CA TYR A 45 11.22 0.77 1.47
C TYR A 45 10.82 0.21 0.11
N ARG A 46 9.56 0.36 -0.24
CA ARG A 46 9.04 0.03 -1.57
C ARG A 46 8.44 1.31 -2.13
N ASP A 47 8.81 1.64 -3.36
CA ASP A 47 8.12 2.73 -4.07
C ASP A 47 6.72 2.24 -4.43
N ASP A 48 5.77 2.49 -3.53
CA ASP A 48 4.36 2.06 -3.65
C ASP A 48 3.63 2.73 -4.82
N LYS A 49 4.26 3.62 -5.60
CA LYS A 49 3.61 4.27 -6.75
C LYS A 49 3.18 3.26 -7.80
N VAL A 50 3.95 2.19 -8.01
CA VAL A 50 3.61 1.16 -9.00
C VAL A 50 2.43 0.31 -8.52
N VAL A 51 2.40 -0.07 -7.24
CA VAL A 51 1.32 -0.86 -6.63
C VAL A 51 0.03 -0.02 -6.57
N ARG A 52 0.13 1.23 -6.13
CA ARG A 52 -1.00 2.16 -6.03
C ARG A 52 -1.60 2.53 -7.38
N ARG A 53 -0.79 2.68 -8.44
CA ARG A 53 -1.34 2.88 -9.81
C ARG A 53 -2.14 1.67 -10.26
N LYS A 54 -1.63 0.46 -10.05
CA LYS A 54 -2.33 -0.78 -10.43
C LYS A 54 -3.65 -0.94 -9.68
N SER A 55 -3.68 -0.65 -8.37
CA SER A 55 -4.91 -0.72 -7.58
C SER A 55 -5.95 0.30 -8.05
N VAL A 56 -5.56 1.56 -8.27
CA VAL A 56 -6.47 2.61 -8.76
C VAL A 56 -7.06 2.27 -10.13
N VAL A 57 -6.25 1.75 -11.06
CA VAL A 57 -6.74 1.31 -12.38
C VAL A 57 -7.72 0.14 -12.25
N ALA A 58 -7.45 -0.79 -11.33
CA ALA A 58 -8.36 -1.91 -11.07
C ALA A 58 -9.70 -1.43 -10.50
N GLU A 59 -9.68 -0.53 -9.51
CA GLU A 59 -10.89 0.08 -8.93
C GLU A 59 -11.70 0.84 -9.99
N MET A 60 -11.05 1.65 -10.83
CA MET A 60 -11.71 2.35 -11.94
C MET A 60 -12.38 1.38 -12.92
N ARG A 61 -11.75 0.24 -13.22
CA ARG A 61 -12.34 -0.79 -14.10
C ARG A 61 -13.56 -1.45 -13.46
N GLU A 62 -13.54 -1.70 -12.16
CA GLU A 62 -14.69 -2.26 -11.44
C GLU A 62 -15.85 -1.25 -11.38
N LEU A 63 -15.56 0.02 -11.09
CA LEU A 63 -16.55 1.09 -11.13
C LEU A 63 -17.19 1.21 -12.53
N ARG A 64 -16.40 1.10 -13.60
CA ARG A 64 -16.92 1.11 -14.98
C ARG A 64 -17.88 -0.04 -15.26
N LYS A 65 -17.73 -1.21 -14.64
CA LYS A 65 -18.70 -2.32 -14.78
C LYS A 65 -20.01 -2.02 -14.05
N LYS A 66 -19.91 -1.35 -12.89
CA LYS A 66 -21.05 -1.02 -12.03
C LYS A 66 -21.90 0.13 -12.57
N TYR A 67 -21.27 1.19 -13.04
CA TYR A 67 -21.95 2.38 -13.55
C TYR A 67 -22.04 2.33 -15.08
N LYS A 68 -23.16 1.83 -15.58
CA LYS A 68 -23.47 1.82 -17.01
C LYS A 68 -24.39 2.99 -17.36
N LEU A 69 -24.20 3.55 -18.54
CA LEU A 69 -25.01 4.64 -19.10
C LEU A 69 -26.44 4.21 -19.51
N GLY A 70 -26.89 3.02 -19.10
CA GLY A 70 -28.27 2.57 -19.33
C GLY A 70 -28.73 2.48 -20.79
N GLY A 71 -27.81 2.52 -21.76
CA GLY A 71 -28.13 2.57 -23.19
C GLY A 71 -28.04 3.95 -23.83
N LEU A 72 -27.78 5.01 -23.06
CA LEU A 72 -27.54 6.36 -23.57
C LEU A 72 -26.21 6.40 -24.34
N SER A 73 -26.25 6.98 -25.54
CA SER A 73 -25.04 7.17 -26.33
C SER A 73 -24.28 8.40 -25.84
N ILE A 74 -22.95 8.33 -25.93
CA ILE A 74 -22.07 9.44 -25.54
C ILE A 74 -22.30 10.69 -26.40
N ARG A 75 -22.87 10.52 -27.60
CA ARG A 75 -23.25 11.63 -28.50
C ARG A 75 -24.45 12.39 -27.93
N GLU A 76 -25.51 11.69 -27.54
CA GLU A 76 -26.71 12.32 -26.96
C GLU A 76 -26.37 13.15 -25.72
N LEU A 77 -25.56 12.61 -24.81
CA LEU A 77 -25.13 13.34 -23.60
C LEU A 77 -24.24 14.54 -23.89
N ARG A 78 -23.44 14.49 -24.97
CA ARG A 78 -22.59 15.60 -25.39
C ARG A 78 -23.41 16.71 -26.03
N ASP A 79 -24.38 16.35 -26.87
CA ASP A 79 -25.22 17.31 -27.59
C ASP A 79 -26.21 18.00 -26.63
N GLU A 80 -26.72 17.30 -25.61
CA GLU A 80 -27.54 17.89 -24.52
C GLU A 80 -26.75 18.90 -23.67
N GLY A 81 -25.50 18.61 -23.32
CA GLY A 81 -24.68 19.52 -22.49
C GLY A 81 -24.07 20.73 -23.24
N ARG A 82 -24.27 20.83 -24.56
CA ARG A 82 -23.79 21.96 -25.40
C ARG A 82 -24.92 22.86 -25.92
N ALA A 83 -26.17 22.49 -25.68
CA ALA A 83 -27.34 23.34 -25.92
C ALA A 83 -27.47 24.39 -24.81
#